data_AF-A0A3N7IVF6-F1
#
_entry.id   AF-A0A3N7IVF6-F1
#
_cell.length_a   1.000
_cell.length_b   1.000
_cell.length_c   1.000
_cell.angle_alpha   90.00
_cell.angle_beta   90.00
_cell.angle_gamma   90.00
#
_symmetry.space_group_name_H-M   'P 1'
#
loop_
_entity.id
_entity.type
_entity.pdbx_description
1 polymer ?
#
loop_
_entity_poly.entity_id
_entity_poly.type
_entity_poly.pdbx_seq_one_letter_code
_entity_poly.pdbx_strand_id
1 'polypeptide(L)'
;MNHNSENELIKELKTNQIKFVYFILGINLACIGFIANLSMDITVISCFLFTLLLSITSFLVSTLLGILYLESFNDSLIWEIYKKRTKSVKDEKNFLQASQNFEKSSEATSQYWKWMIRALYMGIVFFVLWRVLEILFK
;
A
#
# COMPACT_ATOMS: atom_id res chain seq x y z
N MET A 1 25.88 -5.39 22.13
CA MET A 1 24.66 -4.61 21.90
C MET A 1 23.50 -5.38 22.53
N ASN A 2 22.65 -4.69 23.29
CA ASN A 2 21.64 -5.32 24.14
C ASN A 2 20.46 -5.79 23.27
N HIS A 3 20.18 -7.11 23.21
CA HIS A 3 19.12 -7.69 22.35
C HIS A 3 17.72 -7.08 22.54
N ASN A 4 17.49 -6.39 23.66
CA ASN A 4 16.24 -5.67 23.92
C ASN A 4 16.12 -4.40 23.05
N SER A 5 17.22 -3.68 22.84
CA SER A 5 17.24 -2.44 22.06
C SER A 5 17.01 -2.68 20.56
N GLU A 6 17.54 -3.80 20.03
CA GLU A 6 17.31 -4.20 18.63
C GLU A 6 15.84 -4.56 18.37
N ASN A 7 15.21 -5.26 19.32
CA ASN A 7 13.80 -5.63 19.20
C ASN A 7 12.86 -4.42 19.31
N GLU A 8 13.20 -3.41 20.12
CA GLU A 8 12.45 -2.16 20.21
C GLU A 8 12.55 -1.36 18.91
N LEU A 9 13.75 -1.22 18.34
CA LEU A 9 13.97 -0.55 17.06
C LEU A 9 13.19 -1.22 15.92
N ILE A 10 13.20 -2.56 15.85
CA ILE A 10 12.46 -3.30 14.83
C ILE A 10 10.95 -3.07 14.98
N LYS A 11 10.42 -3.05 16.20
CA LYS A 11 9.00 -2.75 16.44
C LYS A 11 8.65 -1.33 16.01
N GLU A 12 9.48 -0.36 16.34
CA GLU A 12 9.24 1.04 15.99
C GLU A 12 9.26 1.27 14.48
N LEU A 13 10.22 0.68 13.77
CA LEU A 13 10.28 0.70 12.31
C LEU A 13 9.02 0.08 11.67
N LYS A 14 8.59 -1.08 12.17
CA LYS A 14 7.36 -1.76 11.74
C LYS A 14 6.12 -0.87 11.96
N THR A 15 5.99 -0.24 13.13
CA THR A 15 4.87 0.67 13.42
C THR A 15 4.87 1.90 12.52
N ASN A 16 6.05 2.47 12.24
CA ASN A 16 6.17 3.63 11.35
C ASN A 16 5.82 3.28 9.90
N GLN A 17 6.17 2.08 9.43
CA GLN A 17 5.75 1.60 8.10
C GLN A 17 4.23 1.51 7.98
N ILE A 18 3.54 0.94 8.97
CA ILE A 18 2.07 0.84 8.98
C ILE A 18 1.43 2.24 8.95
N LYS A 19 1.89 3.16 9.80
CA LYS A 19 1.40 4.55 9.81
C LYS A 19 1.56 5.22 8.45
N PHE A 20 2.68 4.97 7.79
CA PHE A 20 2.95 5.52 6.47
C PHE A 20 2.01 4.95 5.39
N VAL A 21 1.68 3.66 5.43
CA VAL A 21 0.67 3.08 4.52
C VAL A 21 -0.69 3.74 4.73
N TYR A 22 -1.14 3.89 5.97
CA TYR A 22 -2.40 4.58 6.25
C TYR A 22 -2.40 6.03 5.78
N PHE A 23 -1.27 6.73 5.89
CA PHE A 23 -1.11 8.06 5.35
C PHE A 23 -1.25 8.08 3.81
N ILE A 24 -0.61 7.15 3.10
CA ILE A 24 -0.76 6.99 1.64
C ILE A 24 -2.21 6.71 1.26
N LEU A 25 -2.89 5.82 1.97
CA LEU A 25 -4.31 5.53 1.74
C LEU A 25 -5.18 6.78 1.89
N GLY A 26 -4.92 7.58 2.93
CA GLY A 26 -5.57 8.87 3.14
C GLY A 26 -5.35 9.84 1.98
N ILE A 27 -4.12 9.95 1.48
CA ILE A 27 -3.80 10.79 0.31
C ILE A 27 -4.56 10.31 -0.93
N ASN A 28 -4.53 9.01 -1.22
CA ASN A 28 -5.21 8.45 -2.39
C ASN A 28 -6.72 8.76 -2.36
N LEU A 29 -7.37 8.52 -1.21
CA LEU A 29 -8.79 8.82 -1.02
C LEU A 29 -9.09 10.31 -1.14
N ALA A 30 -8.22 11.18 -0.60
CA ALA A 30 -8.37 12.63 -0.74
C ALA A 30 -8.26 13.08 -2.21
N CYS A 31 -7.30 12.53 -2.97
CA CYS A 31 -7.15 12.83 -4.40
C CYS A 31 -8.37 12.35 -5.20
N ILE A 32 -8.87 11.14 -4.94
CA ILE A 32 -10.07 10.62 -5.60
C ILE A 32 -11.30 11.48 -5.24
N GLY A 33 -11.47 11.83 -3.97
CA GLY A 33 -12.56 12.69 -3.51
C GLY A 33 -12.52 14.09 -4.11
N PHE A 34 -11.32 14.68 -4.24
CA PHE A 34 -11.13 15.96 -4.92
C PHE A 34 -11.56 15.89 -6.39
N ILE A 35 -11.14 14.85 -7.12
CA ILE A 35 -11.52 14.64 -8.53
C ILE A 35 -13.03 14.45 -8.67
N ALA A 36 -13.64 13.65 -7.80
CA ALA A 36 -15.08 13.40 -7.81
C ALA A 36 -15.87 14.70 -7.56
N ASN A 37 -15.45 15.51 -6.59
CA ASN A 37 -16.07 16.80 -6.30
C ASN A 37 -15.95 17.76 -7.50
N LEU A 38 -14.79 17.80 -8.16
CA LEU A 38 -14.57 18.64 -9.33
C LEU A 38 -15.40 18.21 -10.55
N SER A 39 -15.71 16.92 -10.65
CA SER A 39 -16.48 16.33 -11.76
C SER A 39 -18.00 16.52 -11.60
N MET A 40 -18.48 16.88 -10.41
CA MET A 40 -19.91 17.17 -10.17
C MET A 40 -20.36 18.50 -10.77
N ASP A 41 -19.44 19.43 -11.04
CA ASP A 41 -19.70 20.62 -11.85
C ASP A 41 -19.67 20.24 -13.35
N ILE A 42 -20.77 19.62 -13.79
CA ILE A 42 -21.06 18.93 -15.07
C ILE A 42 -20.68 19.69 -16.37
N THR A 43 -20.23 20.94 -16.30
CA THR A 43 -19.86 21.74 -17.48
C THR A 43 -18.41 21.58 -17.93
N VAL A 44 -17.53 21.02 -17.09
CA VAL A 44 -16.10 20.83 -17.44
C VAL A 44 -15.81 19.37 -17.79
N ILE A 45 -16.57 18.82 -18.73
CA ILE A 45 -16.21 17.57 -19.42
C ILE A 45 -15.08 17.91 -20.38
N SER A 46 -13.88 17.98 -19.81
CA SER A 46 -12.66 18.35 -20.53
C SER A 46 -12.25 17.23 -21.49
N CYS A 47 -11.66 17.59 -22.64
CA CYS A 47 -11.21 16.65 -23.69
C CYS A 47 -10.20 15.59 -23.16
N PHE A 48 -9.59 15.86 -22.00
CA PHE A 48 -8.54 15.03 -21.37
C PHE A 48 -9.06 14.08 -20.27
N LEU A 49 -10.35 13.72 -20.29
CA LEU A 49 -10.95 12.74 -19.37
C LEU A 49 -10.19 11.41 -19.29
N PHE A 50 -9.56 10.99 -20.38
CA PHE A 50 -8.73 9.78 -20.39
C PHE A 50 -7.54 9.86 -19.43
N THR A 51 -6.84 11.00 -19.38
CA THR A 51 -5.71 11.21 -18.48
C THR A 51 -6.15 11.27 -17.03
N LEU A 52 -7.33 11.87 -16.77
CA LEU A 52 -7.95 11.86 -15.44
C LEU A 52 -8.34 10.44 -14.99
N LEU A 53 -8.92 9.64 -15.89
CA LEU A 53 -9.27 8.25 -15.61
C LEU A 53 -8.03 7.40 -15.30
N LEU A 54 -6.93 7.60 -16.02
CA LEU A 54 -5.64 6.96 -15.72
C LEU A 54 -5.10 7.36 -14.35
N SER A 55 -5.28 8.62 -13.94
CA SER A 55 -4.89 9.06 -12.60
C SER A 55 -5.72 8.37 -11.50
N ILE A 56 -7.05 8.38 -11.62
CA ILE A 56 -7.96 7.74 -10.65
C ILE A 56 -7.67 6.25 -10.53
N THR A 57 -7.55 5.55 -11.66
CA THR A 57 -7.27 4.10 -11.68
C THR A 57 -5.93 3.80 -11.04
N SER A 58 -4.91 4.64 -11.25
CA SER A 58 -3.61 4.48 -10.60
C SER A 58 -3.68 4.69 -9.07
N PHE A 59 -4.46 5.67 -8.58
CA PHE A 59 -4.71 5.85 -7.15
C PHE A 59 -5.51 4.69 -6.53
N LEU A 60 -6.48 4.14 -7.26
CA LEU A 60 -7.23 2.95 -6.83
C LEU A 60 -6.32 1.71 -6.75
N VAL A 61 -5.47 1.48 -7.75
CA VAL A 61 -4.49 0.39 -7.73
C VAL A 61 -3.51 0.57 -6.56
N SER A 62 -3.02 1.80 -6.33
CA SER A 62 -2.19 2.10 -5.16
C SER A 62 -2.91 1.76 -3.85
N THR A 63 -4.19 2.12 -3.74
CA THR A 63 -5.03 1.84 -2.57
C THR A 63 -5.22 0.34 -2.34
N LEU A 64 -5.54 -0.43 -3.38
CA LEU A 64 -5.69 -1.88 -3.30
C LEU A 64 -4.38 -2.56 -2.86
N LEU A 65 -3.25 -2.14 -3.41
CA LEU A 65 -1.94 -2.66 -3.02
C LEU A 65 -1.57 -2.29 -1.58
N GLY A 66 -1.97 -1.12 -1.09
CA GLY A 66 -1.81 -0.74 0.32
C GLY A 66 -2.64 -1.61 1.27
N ILE A 67 -3.86 -1.98 0.88
CA ILE A 67 -4.71 -2.90 1.65
C ILE A 67 -4.08 -4.31 1.68
N LEU A 68 -3.66 -4.84 0.52
CA LEU A 68 -3.01 -6.16 0.43
C LEU A 68 -1.68 -6.21 1.19
N TYR A 69 -0.95 -5.09 1.22
CA TYR A 69 0.25 -4.93 2.06
C TYR A 69 -0.08 -5.05 3.55
N LEU A 70 -1.13 -4.36 4.03
CA LEU A 70 -1.54 -4.42 5.43
C LEU A 70 -2.03 -5.83 5.83
N GLU A 71 -2.75 -6.50 4.94
CA GLU A 71 -3.21 -7.87 5.15
C GLU A 71 -2.02 -8.85 5.28
N SER A 72 -1.09 -8.81 4.32
CA SER A 72 0.12 -9.65 4.35
C SER A 72 1.02 -9.34 5.55
N PHE A 73 1.06 -8.07 5.97
CA PHE A 73 1.79 -7.65 7.17
C PHE A 73 1.15 -8.21 8.46
N ASN A 74 -0.17 -8.25 8.55
CA ASN A 74 -0.87 -8.78 9.72
C ASN A 74 -0.64 -10.31 9.85
N ASP A 75 -0.68 -11.03 8.73
CA ASP A 75 -0.32 -12.45 8.68
C ASP A 75 1.11 -12.69 9.18
N SER A 76 2.03 -11.77 8.87
CA SER A 76 3.41 -11.87 9.32
C SER A 76 3.57 -11.75 10.84
N LEU A 77 2.77 -10.89 11.48
CA LEU A 77 2.74 -10.73 12.94
C LEU A 77 2.13 -11.95 13.62
N ILE A 78 1.05 -12.50 13.04
CA ILE A 78 0.40 -13.73 13.55
C ILE A 78 1.40 -14.89 13.52
N TRP A 79 2.20 -15.01 12.46
CA TRP A 79 3.26 -16.03 12.38
C TRP A 79 4.37 -15.84 13.41
N GLU A 80 4.84 -14.61 13.66
CA GLU A 80 5.84 -14.35 14.72
C GLU A 80 5.32 -14.76 16.11
N ILE A 81 4.03 -14.54 16.38
CA ILE A 81 3.37 -14.94 17.63
C ILE A 81 3.26 -16.46 17.71
N TYR A 82 2.86 -17.12 16.61
CA TYR A 82 2.79 -18.58 16.53
C TYR A 82 4.17 -19.20 16.75
N LYS A 83 5.21 -18.75 16.02
CA LYS A 83 6.60 -19.22 16.17
C LYS A 83 7.13 -19.06 17.61
N LYS A 84 6.75 -18.01 18.33
CA LYS A 84 7.12 -17.82 19.75
C LYS A 84 6.40 -18.79 20.69
N ARG A 85 5.14 -19.17 20.41
CA ARG A 85 4.38 -20.16 21.20
C ARG A 85 4.76 -21.60 20.89
N THR A 86 5.08 -21.91 19.64
CA THR A 86 5.30 -23.29 19.15
C THR A 86 6.76 -23.77 19.31
N LYS A 87 7.49 -23.28 20.32
CA LYS A 87 8.84 -23.77 20.67
C LYS A 87 8.90 -25.25 21.10
N SER A 88 7.78 -25.98 21.06
CA SER A 88 7.67 -27.40 21.35
C SER A 88 7.52 -28.20 20.05
N VAL A 89 8.51 -29.05 19.81
CA VAL A 89 8.94 -29.72 18.57
C VAL A 89 7.94 -30.75 17.97
N LYS A 90 6.65 -30.72 18.34
CA LYS A 90 5.72 -31.82 17.98
C LYS A 90 5.10 -31.78 16.58
N ASP A 91 5.16 -30.67 15.84
CA ASP A 91 4.51 -30.54 14.51
C ASP A 91 5.44 -29.90 13.44
N GLU A 92 6.59 -30.52 13.20
CA GLU A 92 7.63 -30.05 12.28
C GLU A 92 7.14 -29.87 10.82
N LYS A 93 6.22 -30.72 10.35
CA LYS A 93 5.61 -30.60 9.00
C LYS A 93 4.71 -29.37 8.86
N ASN A 94 3.87 -29.10 9.86
CA ASN A 94 2.99 -27.93 9.83
C ASN A 94 3.80 -26.64 9.99
N PHE A 95 4.90 -26.69 10.75
CA PHE A 95 5.84 -25.59 10.88
C PHE A 95 6.57 -25.27 9.57
N LEU A 96 7.03 -26.28 8.83
CA LEU A 96 7.69 -26.10 7.53
C LEU A 96 6.73 -25.53 6.47
N GLN A 97 5.50 -26.03 6.36
CA GLN A 97 4.50 -25.47 5.44
C GLN A 97 4.15 -24.02 5.78
N ALA A 98 3.96 -23.71 7.06
CA ALA A 98 3.66 -22.36 7.47
C ALA A 98 4.86 -21.40 7.31
N SER A 99 6.10 -21.90 7.45
CA SER A 99 7.32 -21.15 7.12
C SER A 99 7.43 -20.82 5.63
N GLN A 100 7.11 -21.77 4.74
CA GLN A 100 7.11 -21.54 3.29
C GLN A 100 6.02 -20.55 2.86
N ASN A 101 4.83 -20.64 3.48
CA ASN A 101 3.76 -19.68 3.25
C ASN A 101 4.14 -18.27 3.75
N PHE A 102 4.90 -18.20 4.83
CA PHE A 102 5.43 -16.93 5.35
C PHE A 102 6.50 -16.31 4.44
N GLU A 103 7.45 -17.09 3.91
CA GLU A 103 8.44 -16.56 2.95
C GLU A 103 7.75 -15.97 1.72
N LYS A 104 6.75 -16.68 1.18
CA LYS A 104 5.92 -16.19 0.08
C LYS A 104 5.16 -14.91 0.45
N SER A 105 4.60 -14.83 1.65
CA SER A 105 3.89 -13.64 2.13
C SER A 105 4.83 -12.45 2.35
N SER A 106 6.05 -12.68 2.84
CA SER A 106 7.07 -11.65 3.04
C SER A 106 7.57 -11.09 1.70
N GLU A 107 7.80 -11.96 0.71
CA GLU A 107 8.18 -11.55 -0.63
C GLU A 107 7.05 -10.76 -1.31
N ALA A 108 5.80 -11.22 -1.18
CA ALA A 108 4.62 -10.50 -1.66
C ALA A 108 4.48 -9.12 -1.01
N THR A 109 4.70 -9.00 0.31
CA THR A 109 4.66 -7.74 1.06
C THR A 109 5.66 -6.71 0.49
N SER A 110 6.90 -7.14 0.20
CA SER A 110 7.92 -6.28 -0.42
C SER A 110 7.53 -5.83 -1.82
N GLN A 111 6.91 -6.71 -2.61
CA GLN A 111 6.42 -6.39 -3.94
C GLN A 111 5.24 -5.42 -3.89
N TYR A 112 4.24 -5.65 -3.03
CA TYR A 112 3.08 -4.77 -2.85
C TYR A 112 3.50 -3.36 -2.46
N TRP A 113 4.47 -3.21 -1.57
CA TRP A 113 5.03 -1.91 -1.21
C TRP A 113 5.60 -1.15 -2.42
N LYS A 114 6.47 -1.81 -3.21
CA LYS A 114 7.10 -1.20 -4.38
C LYS A 114 6.06 -0.79 -5.42
N TRP A 115 5.09 -1.66 -5.70
CA TRP A 115 4.04 -1.39 -6.67
C TRP A 115 3.05 -0.33 -6.19
N MET A 116 2.71 -0.31 -4.89
CA MET A 116 1.89 0.73 -4.27
C MET A 116 2.50 2.12 -4.50
N ILE A 117 3.80 2.27 -4.23
CA ILE A 117 4.52 3.53 -4.43
C ILE A 117 4.58 3.90 -5.91
N ARG A 118 4.89 2.95 -6.80
CA ARG A 118 4.91 3.20 -8.25
C ARG A 118 3.55 3.68 -8.77
N ALA A 119 2.47 3.01 -8.34
CA ALA A 119 1.11 3.40 -8.70
C ALA A 119 0.72 4.77 -8.12
N LEU A 120 1.17 5.10 -6.91
CA LEU A 120 0.99 6.44 -6.34
C LEU A 120 1.66 7.50 -7.22
N TYR A 121 2.94 7.31 -7.57
CA TYR A 121 3.67 8.24 -8.43
C TYR A 121 3.04 8.39 -9.80
N MET A 122 2.64 7.29 -10.44
CA MET A 122 1.94 7.34 -11.72
C MET A 122 0.62 8.11 -11.62
N GLY A 123 -0.14 7.92 -10.53
CA GLY A 123 -1.37 8.66 -10.25
C GLY A 123 -1.13 10.16 -10.15
N ILE A 124 -0.10 10.57 -9.41
CA ILE A 124 0.31 11.98 -9.28
C ILE A 124 0.74 12.56 -10.63
N VAL A 125 1.57 11.85 -11.39
CA VAL A 125 2.04 12.31 -12.70
C VAL A 125 0.86 12.52 -13.66
N PHE A 126 -0.05 11.55 -13.77
CA PHE A 126 -1.24 11.70 -14.61
C PHE A 126 -2.17 12.80 -14.11
N PHE A 127 -2.31 12.97 -12.79
CA PHE A 127 -3.11 14.05 -12.23
C PHE A 127 -2.57 15.42 -12.62
N VAL A 128 -1.26 15.63 -12.45
CA VAL A 128 -0.59 16.88 -12.82
C VAL A 128 -0.67 17.11 -14.33
N LEU A 129 -0.40 16.09 -15.14
CA LEU A 129 -0.51 16.18 -16.59
C LEU A 129 -1.92 16.56 -17.03
N TRP A 130 -2.94 15.90 -16.49
CA TRP A 130 -4.33 16.25 -16.75
C TRP A 130 -4.61 17.71 -16.39
N ARG A 131 -4.18 18.16 -15.21
CA ARG A 131 -4.44 19.54 -14.76
C ARG A 131 -3.74 20.58 -15.62
N VAL A 132 -2.50 20.30 -16.04
CA VAL A 132 -1.75 21.18 -16.95
C VAL A 132 -2.43 21.25 -18.32
N LEU A 133 -2.85 20.10 -18.88
CA LEU A 133 -3.59 20.07 -20.14
C LEU A 133 -4.92 20.82 -20.04
N GLU A 134 -5.64 20.66 -18.93
CA GLU A 134 -6.87 21.40 -18.71
C GLU A 134 -6.62 22.91 -18.64
N ILE A 135 -5.53 23.38 -18.02
CA ILE A 135 -5.23 24.82 -17.95
C ILE A 135 -4.76 25.38 -19.30
N LEU A 136 -3.97 24.62 -20.07
CA LEU A 136 -3.40 25.08 -21.33
C LEU A 136 -4.40 25.11 -22.49
N PHE A 137 -5.41 24.22 -22.46
CA PHE A 137 -6.35 24.03 -23.57
C PHE A 137 -7.79 24.41 -23.21
N LYS A 138 -7.97 25.18 -22.13
CA LYS A 138 -9.24 25.80 -21.72
C LYS A 138 -9.19 27.30 -22.00
#